data_AF-A0A5B7AEY4-F1
#
_entry.id   AF-A0A5B7AEY4-F1
#
_cell.length_a   1.000
_cell.length_b   1.000
_cell.length_c   1.000
_cell.angle_alpha   90.00
_cell.angle_beta   90.00
_cell.angle_gamma   90.00
#
_symmetry.space_group_name_H-M   'P 1'
#
loop_
_entity.id
_entity.type
_entity.pdbx_description
1 polymer ?
#
loop_
_entity_poly.entity_id
_entity_poly.type
_entity_poly.pdbx_seq_one_letter_code
_entity_poly.pdbx_strand_id
1 'polypeptide(L)'
;NHADIQAIFCVPHTLNSLLSFLSEISSVRLIVVVGGIDEHLPSLPSTSGVRLISYLKLLSQGCSSLQPFCPPEPEDVATICYTSGTTGTPKGVVLTHGNLITNVAGMSCAIKFYSSDIYISYLPLAHIYERANQI
;
A
#
# COMPACT_ATOMS: atom_id res chain seq x y z
N ASN A 1 16.12 -10.01 4.47
CA ASN A 1 14.72 -10.43 4.31
C ASN A 1 13.73 -9.37 4.82
N HIS A 2 13.96 -8.10 4.53
CA HIS A 2 12.91 -7.08 4.59
C HIS A 2 12.48 -6.82 3.15
N ALA A 3 11.20 -6.53 2.92
CA ALA A 3 10.77 -6.09 1.61
C ALA A 3 11.57 -4.82 1.22
N ASP A 4 12.04 -4.73 -0.02
CA ASP A 4 12.68 -3.53 -0.55
C ASP A 4 11.64 -2.42 -0.75
N ILE A 5 11.11 -1.90 0.35
CA ILE A 5 10.05 -0.89 0.35
C ILE A 5 10.63 0.40 -0.21
N GLN A 6 10.14 0.81 -1.38
CA GLN A 6 10.57 2.06 -2.03
C GLN A 6 9.64 3.23 -1.79
N ALA A 7 8.37 2.95 -1.47
CA ALA A 7 7.34 3.96 -1.23
C ALA A 7 6.55 3.63 0.03
N ILE A 8 6.25 4.65 0.84
CA ILE A 8 5.42 4.53 2.04
C ILE A 8 4.27 5.51 1.94
N PHE A 9 3.05 5.01 2.17
CA PHE A 9 1.87 5.84 2.35
C PHE A 9 1.57 5.93 3.84
N CYS A 10 1.41 7.14 4.36
CA CYS A 10 1.10 7.37 5.76
C CYS A 10 0.06 8.48 5.91
N VAL A 11 -0.44 8.67 7.11
CA VAL A 11 -1.34 9.75 7.48
C VAL A 11 -0.57 10.77 8.32
N PRO A 12 -1.04 12.04 8.44
CA PRO A 12 -0.25 13.09 9.09
C PRO A 12 0.25 12.74 10.50
N HIS A 13 -0.58 12.07 11.31
CA HIS A 13 -0.23 11.72 12.69
C HIS A 13 0.80 10.60 12.81
N THR A 14 1.04 9.79 11.77
CA THR A 14 2.08 8.74 11.77
C THR A 14 3.38 9.19 11.12
N LEU A 15 3.40 10.36 10.46
CA LEU A 15 4.56 10.86 9.72
C LEU A 15 5.78 11.06 10.63
N ASN A 16 5.63 11.73 11.77
CA ASN A 16 6.77 12.00 12.66
C ASN A 16 7.40 10.72 13.21
N SER A 17 6.57 9.73 13.54
CA SER A 17 7.06 8.40 13.93
C SER A 17 7.81 7.75 12.78
N LEU A 18 7.28 7.78 11.56
CA LEU A 18 7.97 7.24 10.37
C LEU A 18 9.33 7.90 10.14
N LEU A 19 9.40 9.22 10.28
CA LEU A 19 10.64 9.97 10.07
C LEU A 19 11.72 9.64 11.12
N SER A 20 11.34 9.23 12.34
CA SER A 20 12.31 8.95 13.41
C SER A 20 13.16 7.70 13.16
N PHE A 21 12.67 6.76 12.35
CA PHE A 21 13.39 5.54 11.99
C PHE A 21 13.69 5.45 10.47
N LEU A 22 13.50 6.53 9.71
CA LEU A 22 13.71 6.53 8.26
C LEU A 22 15.16 6.17 7.88
N SER A 23 16.15 6.52 8.71
CA SER A 23 17.55 6.14 8.51
C SER A 23 17.80 4.64 8.57
N GLU A 24 16.89 3.87 9.17
CA GLU A 24 16.95 2.40 9.23
C GLU A 24 16.39 1.75 7.95
N ILE A 25 15.71 2.52 7.09
CA ILE A 25 15.02 2.04 5.88
C ILE A 25 15.58 2.72 4.63
N SER A 26 16.82 2.39 4.29
CA SER A 26 17.56 3.00 3.17
C SER A 26 16.96 2.77 1.78
N SER A 27 16.03 1.81 1.63
CA SER A 27 15.35 1.52 0.36
C SER A 27 14.28 2.54 0.01
N VAL A 28 13.75 3.29 0.98
CA VAL A 28 12.63 4.22 0.78
C VAL A 28 13.10 5.44 0.00
N ARG A 29 12.35 5.79 -1.04
CA ARG A 29 12.61 6.94 -1.92
C ARG A 29 11.44 7.91 -1.99
N LEU A 30 10.26 7.48 -1.55
CA LEU A 30 9.03 8.25 -1.60
C LEU A 30 8.19 8.02 -0.34
N ILE A 31 7.74 9.11 0.28
CA ILE A 31 6.72 9.11 1.31
C ILE A 31 5.54 9.95 0.80
N VAL A 32 4.34 9.37 0.86
CA VAL A 32 3.10 10.00 0.43
C VAL A 32 2.18 10.17 1.63
N VAL A 33 1.80 11.40 1.93
CA VAL A 33 0.93 11.71 3.07
C VAL A 33 -0.52 11.82 2.61
N VAL A 34 -1.34 10.85 3.02
CA VAL A 34 -2.78 10.78 2.73
C VAL A 34 -3.53 11.63 3.74
N GLY A 35 -4.29 12.63 3.25
CA GLY A 35 -4.99 13.59 4.09
C GLY A 35 -4.12 14.75 4.60
N GLY A 36 -2.87 14.87 4.13
CA GLY A 36 -2.03 16.04 4.35
C GLY A 36 -2.13 17.06 3.20
N ILE A 37 -1.79 18.32 3.48
CA ILE A 37 -1.58 19.36 2.46
C ILE A 37 -0.08 19.68 2.36
N ASP A 38 0.41 19.94 1.15
CA ASP A 38 1.85 20.13 0.89
C ASP A 38 2.47 21.23 1.77
N GLU A 39 1.73 22.32 2.03
CA GLU A 39 2.16 23.47 2.84
C GLU A 39 2.45 23.12 4.31
N HIS A 40 1.88 22.02 4.81
CA HIS A 40 2.07 21.56 6.19
C HIS A 40 3.05 20.39 6.31
N LEU A 41 3.62 19.94 5.19
CA LEU A 41 4.62 18.88 5.22
C LEU A 41 5.98 19.46 5.68
N PRO A 42 6.68 18.75 6.59
CA PRO A 42 8.01 19.18 7.00
C PRO A 42 8.97 19.14 5.81
N SER A 43 9.88 20.11 5.74
CA SER A 43 10.98 20.03 4.79
C SER A 43 11.96 18.95 5.24
N LEU A 44 12.24 17.99 4.36
CA LEU A 44 13.29 17.01 4.59
C LEU A 44 14.65 17.57 4.13
N PRO A 45 15.76 17.24 4.81
CA PRO A 45 17.09 17.57 4.33
C PRO A 45 17.30 17.02 2.91
N SER A 46 17.90 17.81 2.02
CA SER A 46 18.21 17.39 0.65
C SER A 46 19.11 16.15 0.59
N THR A 47 19.86 15.88 1.66
CA THR A 47 20.72 14.71 1.82
C THR A 47 19.97 13.39 2.04
N SER A 48 18.67 13.44 2.37
CA SER A 48 17.89 12.22 2.64
C SER A 48 17.63 11.37 1.40
N GLY A 49 17.60 11.97 0.20
CA GLY A 49 17.22 11.27 -1.04
C GLY A 49 15.75 10.84 -1.09
N VAL A 50 14.95 11.15 -0.05
CA VAL A 50 13.53 10.79 0.06
C VAL A 50 12.65 11.96 -0.37
N ARG A 51 11.74 11.70 -1.31
CA ARG A 51 10.70 12.68 -1.68
C ARG A 51 9.52 12.54 -0.73
N LEU A 52 9.06 13.66 -0.15
CA LEU A 52 7.85 13.73 0.66
C LEU A 52 6.82 14.59 -0.06
N ILE A 53 5.65 14.04 -0.34
CA ILE A 53 4.57 14.73 -1.07
C ILE A 53 3.20 14.40 -0.45
N SER A 54 2.21 15.27 -0.63
CA SER A 54 0.83 14.92 -0.34
C SER A 54 0.26 13.94 -1.37
N TYR A 55 -0.77 13.21 -0.96
CA TYR A 55 -1.52 12.34 -1.88
C TYR A 55 -2.18 13.14 -3.02
N LEU A 56 -2.67 14.35 -2.75
CA LEU A 56 -3.27 15.21 -3.78
C LEU A 56 -2.24 15.62 -4.86
N LYS A 57 -1.00 15.90 -4.44
CA LYS A 57 0.08 16.20 -5.38
C LYS A 57 0.42 15.00 -6.26
N LEU A 58 0.54 13.81 -5.66
CA LEU A 58 0.77 12.57 -6.39
C LEU A 58 -0.33 12.32 -7.42
N LEU A 59 -1.59 12.48 -7.01
CA LEU A 59 -2.76 12.31 -7.89
C LEU A 59 -2.71 13.28 -9.08
N SER A 60 -2.46 14.56 -8.82
CA SER A 60 -2.32 15.58 -9.87
C SER A 60 -1.21 15.23 -10.86
N GLN A 61 -0.05 14.77 -10.38
CA GLN A 61 1.05 14.34 -11.25
C GLN A 61 0.67 13.14 -12.12
N GLY A 62 -0.03 12.15 -11.55
CA GLY A 62 -0.53 10.99 -12.28
C GLY A 62 -1.51 11.38 -13.39
N CYS A 63 -2.45 12.29 -13.12
CA CYS A 63 -3.39 12.79 -14.12
C CYS A 63 -2.70 13.55 -15.25
N SER A 64 -1.63 14.29 -14.95
CA SER A 64 -0.87 15.06 -15.97
C SER A 64 0.12 14.20 -16.76
N SER A 65 0.42 12.99 -16.32
CA SER A 65 1.40 12.10 -16.96
C SER A 65 1.00 10.64 -16.83
N LEU A 66 -0.08 10.29 -17.54
CA LEU A 66 -0.57 8.91 -17.61
C LEU A 66 0.52 7.98 -18.17
N GLN A 67 0.78 6.89 -17.46
CA GLN A 67 1.69 5.85 -17.90
C GLN A 67 0.91 4.74 -18.61
N PRO A 68 1.53 4.02 -19.57
CA PRO A 68 0.92 2.83 -20.15
C PRO A 68 0.56 1.81 -19.07
N PHE A 69 -0.54 1.11 -19.27
CA PHE A 69 -0.92 0.01 -18.39
C PHE A 69 0.10 -1.12 -18.50
N CYS A 70 0.61 -1.56 -17.36
CA CYS A 70 1.58 -2.65 -17.24
C CYS A 70 1.04 -3.66 -16.22
N PRO A 71 0.31 -4.69 -16.65
CA PRO A 71 -0.25 -5.68 -15.73
C PRO A 71 0.85 -6.53 -15.09
N PRO A 72 0.65 -7.01 -13.86
CA PRO A 72 1.55 -7.97 -13.21
C PRO A 72 1.33 -9.40 -13.72
N GLU A 73 2.36 -10.23 -13.58
CA GLU A 73 2.26 -11.68 -13.80
C GLU A 73 1.65 -12.39 -12.57
N PRO A 74 1.03 -13.58 -12.73
CA PRO A 74 0.42 -14.30 -11.61
C PRO A 74 1.38 -14.62 -10.45
N GLU A 75 2.67 -14.80 -10.74
CA GLU A 75 3.72 -15.09 -9.78
C GLU A 75 4.25 -13.84 -9.07
N ASP A 76 3.95 -12.64 -9.57
CA ASP A 76 4.38 -11.40 -8.95
C ASP A 76 3.74 -11.22 -7.57
N VAL A 77 4.51 -10.70 -6.62
CA VAL A 77 4.04 -10.41 -5.27
C VAL A 77 3.05 -9.24 -5.34
N ALA A 78 1.80 -9.51 -4.95
CA ALA A 78 0.75 -8.50 -4.88
C ALA A 78 0.75 -7.77 -3.51
N THR A 79 0.93 -8.53 -2.42
CA THR A 79 0.92 -7.95 -1.07
C THR A 79 1.65 -8.84 -0.06
N ILE A 80 2.14 -8.22 1.01
CA ILE A 80 2.64 -8.90 2.21
C ILE A 80 1.76 -8.54 3.39
N CYS A 81 1.05 -9.51 3.95
CA CYS A 81 0.25 -9.33 5.15
C CYS A 81 1.06 -9.72 6.39
N TYR A 82 1.32 -8.76 7.28
CA TYR A 82 2.02 -9.04 8.53
C TYR A 82 1.04 -9.52 9.59
N THR A 83 1.40 -10.60 10.27
CA THR A 83 0.63 -11.18 11.38
C THR A 83 1.38 -10.99 12.69
N SER A 84 0.64 -10.78 13.78
CA SER A 84 1.20 -10.40 15.08
C SER A 84 2.16 -11.43 15.66
N GLY A 85 2.11 -12.70 15.21
CA GLY A 85 3.03 -13.76 15.60
C GLY A 85 3.05 -14.02 17.10
N THR A 86 2.53 -15.16 17.56
CA THR A 86 2.50 -15.51 19.00
C THR A 86 3.88 -15.68 19.66
N THR A 87 4.98 -15.52 18.92
CA THR A 87 6.35 -15.90 19.32
C THR A 87 7.40 -14.79 19.16
N GLY A 88 7.02 -13.54 18.87
CA GLY A 88 7.97 -12.42 18.74
C GLY A 88 7.75 -11.57 17.49
N THR A 89 8.77 -11.41 16.66
CA THR A 89 8.74 -10.53 15.46
C THR A 89 7.59 -10.88 14.50
N PRO A 90 6.84 -9.90 13.99
CA PRO A 90 5.77 -10.14 13.02
C PRO A 90 6.25 -10.90 11.79
N LYS A 91 5.44 -11.86 11.34
CA LYS A 91 5.73 -12.66 10.13
C LYS A 91 4.95 -12.11 8.95
N GLY A 92 5.65 -11.82 7.86
CA GLY A 92 5.05 -11.40 6.59
C GLY A 92 4.62 -12.60 5.76
N VAL A 93 3.31 -12.72 5.51
CA VAL A 93 2.75 -13.68 4.56
C VAL A 93 2.80 -13.06 3.17
N VAL A 94 3.60 -13.63 2.27
CA VAL A 94 3.73 -13.19 0.88
C VAL A 94 2.59 -13.77 0.06
N LEU A 95 1.83 -12.93 -0.62
CA LEU A 95 0.72 -13.33 -1.49
C LEU A 95 0.95 -12.79 -2.90
N THR A 96 0.87 -13.69 -3.88
CA THR A 96 1.01 -13.34 -5.30
C THR A 96 -0.32 -12.89 -5.90
N HIS A 97 -0.28 -12.28 -7.08
CA HIS A 97 -1.49 -11.96 -7.84
C HIS A 97 -2.33 -13.21 -8.12
N GLY A 98 -1.70 -14.34 -8.48
CA GLY A 98 -2.36 -15.62 -8.70
C GLY A 98 -3.08 -16.15 -7.45
N ASN A 99 -2.51 -15.96 -6.25
CA ASN A 99 -3.19 -16.33 -5.00
C ASN A 99 -4.49 -15.55 -4.82
N LEU A 100 -4.45 -14.23 -5.05
CA LEU A 100 -5.62 -13.36 -4.86
C LEU A 100 -6.72 -13.66 -5.89
N ILE A 101 -6.35 -13.79 -7.17
CA ILE A 101 -7.31 -14.11 -8.25
C ILE A 101 -7.94 -15.49 -8.04
N THR A 102 -7.18 -16.50 -7.61
CA THR A 102 -7.73 -17.83 -7.31
C THR A 102 -8.79 -17.75 -6.20
N ASN A 103 -8.53 -16.97 -5.15
CA ASN A 103 -9.48 -16.79 -4.05
C ASN A 103 -10.77 -16.08 -4.51
N VAL A 104 -10.64 -14.99 -5.28
CA VAL A 104 -11.79 -14.23 -5.81
C VAL A 104 -12.60 -15.07 -6.81
N ALA A 105 -11.93 -15.84 -7.66
CA ALA A 105 -12.58 -16.75 -8.60
C ALA A 105 -13.38 -17.84 -7.86
N GLY A 106 -12.80 -18.44 -6.81
CA GLY A 106 -13.50 -19.41 -5.97
C GLY A 106 -14.75 -18.82 -5.28
N MET A 107 -14.65 -17.59 -4.75
CA MET A 107 -15.80 -16.88 -4.18
C MET A 107 -16.90 -16.64 -5.22
N SER A 108 -16.50 -16.21 -6.42
CA SER A 108 -17.41 -15.91 -7.54
C SER A 108 -18.15 -17.15 -8.06
N CYS A 109 -17.67 -18.36 -7.78
CA CYS A 109 -18.41 -19.58 -8.07
C CYS A 109 -19.65 -19.78 -7.17
N ALA A 110 -19.61 -19.24 -5.95
CA ALA A 110 -20.68 -19.41 -4.95
C ALA A 110 -21.57 -18.16 -4.83
N ILE A 111 -21.02 -16.98 -5.08
CA ILE A 111 -21.70 -15.69 -4.92
C ILE A 111 -21.70 -14.97 -6.26
N LYS A 112 -22.89 -14.51 -6.69
CA LYS A 112 -23.01 -13.65 -7.88
C LYS A 112 -22.87 -12.19 -7.45
N PHE A 113 -21.97 -11.48 -8.11
CA PHE A 113 -21.79 -10.04 -7.97
C PHE A 113 -22.48 -9.30 -9.11
N TYR A 114 -23.11 -8.19 -8.77
CA TYR A 114 -23.75 -7.27 -9.72
C TYR A 114 -23.14 -5.89 -9.59
N SER A 115 -23.15 -5.12 -10.68
CA SER A 115 -22.66 -3.74 -10.68
C SER A 115 -23.50 -2.79 -9.80
N SER A 116 -24.68 -3.23 -9.34
CA SER A 116 -25.53 -2.51 -8.40
C SER A 116 -25.27 -2.84 -6.94
N ASP A 117 -24.39 -3.82 -6.66
CA ASP A 117 -24.08 -4.21 -5.28
C ASP A 117 -23.31 -3.10 -4.57
N ILE A 118 -23.63 -2.91 -3.29
CA ILE A 118 -22.96 -1.95 -2.42
C ILE A 118 -22.16 -2.73 -1.40
N TYR A 119 -20.83 -2.60 -1.47
CA TYR A 119 -19.91 -3.17 -0.50
C TYR A 119 -19.58 -2.17 0.60
N ILE A 120 -19.60 -2.63 1.85
CA ILE A 120 -19.13 -1.85 2.99
C ILE A 120 -17.71 -2.33 3.34
N SER A 121 -16.74 -1.43 3.18
CA SER A 121 -15.37 -1.62 3.67
C SER A 121 -15.35 -1.55 5.19
N TYR A 122 -15.48 -2.70 5.84
CA TYR A 122 -15.59 -2.81 7.29
C TYR A 122 -14.28 -3.19 7.96
N LEU A 123 -13.48 -4.04 7.33
CA LEU A 123 -12.22 -4.50 7.90
C LEU A 123 -11.08 -3.56 7.49
N PRO A 124 -10.01 -3.42 8.30
CA PRO A 124 -8.85 -2.64 7.89
C PRO A 124 -8.21 -3.20 6.61
N LEU A 125 -7.63 -2.34 5.77
CA LEU A 125 -6.88 -2.76 4.57
C LEU A 125 -5.71 -3.71 4.85
N ALA A 126 -5.25 -3.81 6.10
CA ALA A 126 -4.25 -4.79 6.50
C ALA A 126 -4.80 -6.24 6.48
N HIS A 127 -6.12 -6.41 6.53
CA HIS A 127 -6.79 -7.70 6.55
C HIS A 127 -6.98 -8.25 5.13
N ILE A 128 -6.66 -9.53 4.91
CA ILE A 128 -6.68 -10.13 3.57
C ILE A 128 -8.07 -10.15 2.93
N TYR A 129 -9.12 -10.32 3.75
CA TYR A 129 -10.51 -10.24 3.27
C TYR A 129 -10.82 -8.87 2.65
N GLU A 130 -10.39 -7.77 3.28
CA GLU A 130 -10.63 -6.43 2.74
C GLU A 130 -9.89 -6.25 1.41
N ARG A 131 -8.64 -6.71 1.33
CA ARG A 131 -7.85 -6.65 0.09
C ARG A 131 -8.46 -7.45 -1.05
N ALA A 132 -9.02 -8.62 -0.76
CA ALA A 132 -9.65 -9.47 -1.77
C ALA A 132 -10.91 -8.84 -2.37
N ASN A 133 -11.64 -8.01 -1.60
CA ASN A 133 -12.84 -7.31 -2.09
C ASN A 133 -12.53 -6.03 -2.88
N GLN A 134 -11.25 -5.66 -3.07
CA GLN A 134 -10.83 -4.54 -3.91
C GLN A 134 -10.45 -4.94 -5.34
N ILE A 135 -10.52 -6.24 -5.64
CA ILE A 135 -10.16 -6.85 -6.94
C ILE A 135 -11.44 -7.17 -7.68
#